data_AF-A0A7W0TSY3-F1
#
_entry.id   AF-A0A7W0TSY3-F1
#
_cell.length_a   1.000
_cell.length_b   1.000
_cell.length_c   1.000
_cell.angle_alpha   90.00
_cell.angle_beta   90.00
_cell.angle_gamma   90.00
#
_symmetry.space_group_name_H-M   'P 1'
#
loop_
_entity.id
_entity.type
_entity.pdbx_description
1 polymer ?
#
loop_
_entity_poly.entity_id
_entity_poly.type
_entity_poly.pdbx_seq_one_letter_code
_entity_poly.pdbx_strand_id
1 'polypeptide(L)'
;PAVLALRGGELSAYHGAEHVSIGTYEHGEPRNKEHERCGSHLIGPLLATTSLGNVLASQAPAHLRGVARLSASVGALAATTELFGWMVRNPGNGVSRLLSKPGYELQRRLATSEPSPEQLEVAEAALTACLELEAADVSSNQN
;
A
#
# COMPACT_ATOMS: atom_id res chain seq x y z
N PRO A 1 -14.63 -7.06 -12.37
CA PRO A 1 -14.43 -5.67 -12.86
C PRO A 1 -13.09 -5.06 -12.40
N ALA A 2 -12.83 -4.90 -11.09
CA ALA A 2 -11.59 -4.25 -10.61
C ALA A 2 -10.29 -5.01 -10.97
N VAL A 3 -10.26 -6.34 -10.75
CA VAL A 3 -9.10 -7.17 -11.12
C VAL A 3 -8.80 -7.16 -12.63
N LEU A 4 -9.84 -7.03 -13.47
CA LEU A 4 -9.70 -6.94 -14.92
C LEU A 4 -9.14 -5.58 -15.36
N ALA A 5 -9.52 -4.49 -14.68
CA ALA A 5 -8.98 -3.15 -14.95
C ALA A 5 -7.51 -3.01 -14.55
N LEU A 6 -7.08 -3.75 -13.53
CA LEU A 6 -5.70 -3.74 -13.03
C LEU A 6 -4.78 -4.67 -13.84
N ARG A 7 -5.28 -5.81 -14.34
CA ARG A 7 -4.42 -6.78 -15.01
C ARG A 7 -3.99 -6.31 -16.41
N GLY A 8 -2.81 -5.69 -16.50
CA GLY A 8 -2.18 -5.31 -17.77
C GLY A 8 -2.89 -4.16 -18.50
N GLY A 9 -3.72 -3.38 -17.80
CA GLY A 9 -4.39 -2.19 -18.36
C GLY A 9 -3.57 -0.92 -18.16
N GLU A 10 -3.91 0.14 -18.90
CA GLU A 10 -3.26 1.46 -18.81
C GLU A 10 -3.22 2.00 -17.37
N LEU A 11 -4.26 1.75 -16.57
CA LEU A 11 -4.31 2.15 -15.17
C LEU A 11 -3.15 1.56 -14.34
N SER A 12 -2.83 0.29 -14.55
CA SER A 12 -1.71 -0.36 -13.86
C SER A 12 -0.35 0.13 -14.33
N ALA A 13 -0.26 0.59 -15.59
CA ALA A 13 0.96 1.19 -16.13
C ALA A 13 1.16 2.61 -15.57
N TYR A 14 0.10 3.44 -15.50
CA TYR A 14 0.18 4.75 -14.82
C TYR A 14 0.48 4.62 -13.32
N HIS A 15 -0.07 3.61 -12.64
CA HIS A 15 0.31 3.31 -11.25
C HIS A 15 1.78 2.87 -11.14
N GLY A 16 2.28 2.09 -12.11
CA GLY A 16 3.70 1.79 -12.24
C GLY A 16 4.56 3.04 -12.45
N ALA A 17 4.11 3.99 -13.27
CA ALA A 17 4.80 5.26 -13.51
C ALA A 17 4.91 6.11 -12.24
N GLU A 18 3.86 6.17 -11.43
CA GLU A 18 3.87 6.84 -10.14
C GLU A 18 4.84 6.17 -9.15
N HIS A 19 4.82 4.84 -9.05
CA HIS A 19 5.79 4.11 -8.25
C HIS A 19 7.25 4.35 -8.68
N VAL A 20 7.54 4.38 -9.98
CA VAL A 20 8.89 4.65 -10.52
C VAL A 20 9.32 6.08 -10.23
N SER A 21 8.48 7.07 -10.53
CA SER A 21 8.79 8.50 -10.34
C SER A 21 9.00 8.85 -8.87
N ILE A 22 8.09 8.46 -7.99
CA ILE A 22 8.22 8.67 -6.54
C ILE A 22 9.40 7.89 -5.99
N GLY A 23 9.53 6.61 -6.35
CA GLY A 23 10.65 5.78 -5.90
C GLY A 23 12.00 6.38 -6.27
N THR A 24 12.13 6.86 -7.50
CA THR A 24 13.34 7.51 -8.01
C THR A 24 13.63 8.82 -7.26
N TYR A 25 12.60 9.65 -7.03
CA TYR A 25 12.72 10.87 -6.25
C TYR A 25 13.17 10.61 -4.80
N GLU A 26 12.56 9.64 -4.11
CA GLU A 26 12.87 9.34 -2.71
C GLU A 26 14.28 8.78 -2.48
N HIS A 27 14.83 8.06 -3.47
CA HIS A 27 16.13 7.38 -3.35
C HIS A 27 17.27 8.09 -4.08
N GLY A 28 16.97 9.03 -4.98
CA GLY A 28 17.96 9.73 -5.80
C GLY A 28 18.60 8.87 -6.90
N GLU A 29 18.05 7.69 -7.17
CA GLU A 29 18.49 6.76 -8.22
C GLU A 29 17.29 6.06 -8.87
N PRO A 30 17.38 5.63 -10.14
CA PRO A 30 16.27 4.97 -10.83
C PRO A 30 15.75 3.74 -10.07
N ARG A 31 14.42 3.68 -9.85
CA ARG A 31 13.75 2.55 -9.17
C ARG A 31 12.78 1.82 -10.11
N ASN A 32 12.50 0.56 -9.77
CA ASN A 32 11.50 -0.24 -10.47
C ASN A 32 10.08 0.13 -10.02
N LYS A 33 9.08 -0.37 -10.75
CA LYS A 33 7.66 -0.19 -10.44
C LYS A 33 7.18 -0.83 -9.12
N GLU A 34 7.97 -1.69 -8.48
CA GLU A 34 7.64 -2.18 -7.14
C GLU A 34 8.13 -1.22 -6.07
N HIS A 35 7.19 -0.61 -5.35
CA HIS A 35 7.45 0.46 -4.40
C HIS A 35 7.29 -0.01 -2.95
N GLU A 36 8.26 0.34 -2.11
CA GLU A 36 8.37 -0.15 -0.72
C GLU A 36 7.29 0.41 0.21
N ARG A 37 6.68 1.55 -0.16
CA ARG A 37 5.68 2.26 0.65
C ARG A 37 4.28 2.24 0.04
N CYS A 38 4.01 1.33 -0.90
CA CYS A 38 2.69 1.18 -1.51
C CYS A 38 1.66 0.62 -0.51
N GLY A 39 0.42 1.12 -0.60
CA GLY A 39 -0.72 0.65 0.20
C GLY A 39 -1.06 -0.84 0.01
N SER A 40 -0.59 -1.48 -1.06
CA SER A 40 -0.78 -2.93 -1.25
C SER A 40 -0.15 -3.77 -0.13
N HIS A 41 0.84 -3.24 0.60
CA HIS A 41 1.43 -3.91 1.75
C HIS A 41 0.46 -4.06 2.93
N LEU A 42 -0.71 -3.41 2.93
CA LEU A 42 -1.81 -3.67 3.87
C LEU A 42 -2.36 -5.10 3.78
N ILE A 43 -2.23 -5.77 2.63
CA ILE A 43 -2.79 -7.10 2.40
C ILE A 43 -2.20 -8.14 3.37
N GLY A 44 -0.90 -8.09 3.64
CA GLY A 44 -0.27 -9.03 4.58
C GLY A 44 -0.79 -8.89 6.02
N PRO A 45 -0.70 -7.69 6.63
CA PRO A 45 -1.32 -7.38 7.92
C PRO A 45 -2.80 -7.73 7.99
N LEU A 46 -3.58 -7.45 6.94
CA LEU A 46 -5.01 -7.77 6.89
C LEU A 46 -5.25 -9.28 6.96
N LEU A 47 -4.52 -10.06 6.17
CA LEU A 47 -4.62 -11.53 6.20
C LEU A 47 -4.24 -12.08 7.57
N ALA A 48 -3.15 -11.57 8.17
CA ALA A 48 -2.68 -12.02 9.47
C ALA A 48 -3.68 -11.71 10.59
N THR A 49 -4.13 -10.46 10.70
CA THR A 49 -5.04 -10.00 11.75
C THR A 49 -6.44 -10.61 11.60
N THR A 50 -6.94 -10.73 10.37
CA THR A 50 -8.25 -11.36 10.09
C THR A 50 -8.23 -12.84 10.42
N SER A 51 -7.14 -13.55 10.07
CA SER A 51 -6.99 -14.97 10.40
C SER A 51 -6.97 -15.18 11.91
N LEU A 52 -6.17 -14.38 12.63
CA LEU A 52 -6.11 -14.42 14.09
C LEU A 52 -7.47 -14.09 14.72
N GLY A 53 -8.13 -13.03 14.27
CA GLY A 53 -9.45 -12.63 14.76
C GLY A 53 -10.50 -13.72 14.57
N ASN A 54 -10.49 -14.41 13.42
CA ASN A 54 -11.41 -15.53 13.17
C ASN A 54 -11.14 -16.74 14.06
N VAL A 55 -9.86 -17.07 14.31
CA VAL A 55 -9.49 -18.14 15.26
C VAL A 55 -10.03 -17.81 16.65
N LEU A 56 -9.85 -16.58 17.13
CA LEU A 56 -10.35 -16.15 18.43
C LEU A 56 -11.88 -16.15 18.48
N ALA A 57 -12.55 -15.61 17.47
CA ALA A 57 -14.00 -15.59 17.38
C ALA A 57 -14.62 -17.00 17.30
N SER A 58 -13.89 -17.99 16.76
CA SER A 58 -14.38 -19.37 16.68
C SER A 58 -14.53 -20.04 18.05
N GLN A 59 -13.75 -19.60 19.04
CA GLN A 59 -13.79 -20.10 20.42
C GLN A 59 -14.97 -19.55 21.23
N ALA A 60 -15.68 -18.55 20.72
CA ALA A 60 -16.83 -17.97 21.40
C ALA A 60 -18.03 -18.94 21.50
N PRO A 61 -18.84 -18.86 22.57
CA PRO A 61 -20.10 -19.57 22.68
C PRO A 61 -21.01 -19.35 21.46
N ALA A 62 -21.78 -20.37 21.07
CA ALA A 62 -22.57 -20.33 19.84
C ALA A 62 -23.49 -19.10 19.74
N HIS A 63 -24.11 -18.69 20.86
CA HIS A 63 -25.00 -17.54 20.91
C HIS A 63 -24.28 -16.17 20.78
N LEU A 64 -22.97 -16.09 21.09
CA LEU A 64 -22.16 -14.87 20.95
C LEU A 64 -21.30 -14.86 19.69
N ARG A 65 -21.22 -15.97 18.95
CA ARG A 65 -20.29 -16.14 17.84
C ARG A 65 -20.46 -15.11 16.72
N GLY A 66 -21.69 -14.66 16.47
CA GLY A 66 -21.96 -13.58 15.51
C GLY A 66 -21.32 -12.26 15.92
N VAL A 67 -21.54 -11.85 17.17
CA VAL A 67 -20.96 -10.62 17.75
C VAL A 67 -19.44 -10.73 17.84
N ALA A 68 -18.92 -11.90 18.22
CA ALA A 68 -17.49 -12.15 18.29
C ALA A 68 -16.81 -11.99 16.92
N ARG A 69 -17.42 -12.53 15.85
CA ARG A 69 -16.91 -12.36 14.47
C ARG A 69 -16.95 -10.91 14.02
N LEU A 70 -18.05 -10.20 14.26
CA LEU A 70 -18.15 -8.78 13.91
C LEU A 70 -17.07 -7.95 14.62
N SER A 71 -16.93 -8.16 15.92
CA SER A 71 -15.92 -7.47 16.74
C SER A 71 -14.51 -7.81 16.26
N ALA A 72 -14.24 -9.08 15.93
CA ALA A 72 -12.96 -9.51 15.38
C ALA A 72 -12.65 -8.88 14.02
N SER A 73 -13.63 -8.74 13.13
CA SER A 73 -13.44 -8.09 11.83
C SER A 73 -13.10 -6.60 11.98
N VAL A 74 -13.83 -5.88 12.83
CA VAL A 74 -13.56 -4.46 13.11
C VAL A 74 -12.18 -4.30 13.77
N GLY A 75 -11.88 -5.13 14.77
CA GLY A 75 -10.59 -5.13 15.45
C GLY A 75 -9.42 -5.47 14.51
N ALA A 76 -9.62 -6.42 13.58
CA ALA A 76 -8.61 -6.78 12.58
C ALA A 76 -8.31 -5.63 11.63
N LEU A 77 -9.32 -4.88 11.20
CA LEU A 77 -9.12 -3.70 10.35
C LEU A 77 -8.31 -2.61 11.08
N ALA A 78 -8.66 -2.31 12.33
CA ALA A 78 -7.91 -1.35 13.15
C ALA A 78 -6.45 -1.81 13.40
N ALA A 79 -6.26 -3.09 13.72
CA ALA A 79 -4.93 -3.65 13.91
C ALA A 79 -4.10 -3.63 12.61
N THR A 80 -4.75 -3.82 11.46
CA THR A 80 -4.11 -3.76 10.14
C THR A 80 -3.54 -2.39 9.85
N THR A 81 -4.31 -1.32 10.10
CA THR A 81 -3.86 0.06 9.83
C THR A 81 -2.70 0.46 10.74
N GLU A 82 -2.77 0.11 12.02
CA GLU A 82 -1.67 0.37 12.97
C GLU A 82 -0.40 -0.42 12.61
N LEU A 83 -0.55 -1.70 12.28
CA LEU A 83 0.57 -2.55 11.90
C LEU A 83 1.22 -2.06 10.60
N PHE A 84 0.43 -1.63 9.61
CA PHE A 84 0.95 -1.03 8.39
C PHE A 84 1.70 0.29 8.67
N GLY A 85 1.12 1.18 9.49
CA GLY A 85 1.81 2.40 9.91
C GLY A 85 3.11 2.13 10.66
N TRP A 86 3.17 1.06 11.46
CA TRP A 86 4.41 0.60 12.08
C TRP A 86 5.40 0.05 11.06
N MET A 87 4.95 -0.73 10.06
CA MET A 87 5.80 -1.28 9.00
C MET A 87 6.49 -0.18 8.19
N VAL A 88 5.74 0.87 7.81
CA VAL A 88 6.29 2.02 7.07
C VAL A 88 7.40 2.74 7.88
N ARG A 89 7.27 2.80 9.21
CA ARG A 89 8.29 3.36 10.10
C ARG A 89 9.47 2.41 10.37
N ASN A 90 9.33 1.12 10.04
CA ASN A 90 10.31 0.07 10.36
C ASN A 90 10.63 -0.82 9.14
N PRO A 91 11.07 -0.26 7.99
CA PRO A 91 11.24 -1.01 6.75
C PRO A 91 12.33 -2.10 6.84
N GLY A 92 13.38 -1.89 7.63
CA GLY A 92 14.47 -2.86 7.81
C GLY A 92 14.11 -4.09 8.67
N ASN A 93 12.99 -4.06 9.39
CA ASN A 93 12.59 -5.14 10.30
C ASN A 93 12.20 -6.42 9.51
N GLY A 94 12.60 -7.59 10.01
CA GLY A 94 12.29 -8.87 9.36
C GLY A 94 10.79 -9.18 9.28
N VAL A 95 10.01 -8.77 10.29
CA VAL A 95 8.56 -8.92 10.32
C VAL A 95 7.90 -7.99 9.30
N SER A 96 8.34 -6.72 9.22
CA SER A 96 7.85 -5.79 8.20
C SER A 96 8.08 -6.35 6.80
N ARG A 97 9.30 -6.81 6.52
CA ARG A 97 9.64 -7.43 5.22
C ARG A 97 8.80 -8.67 4.93
N LEU A 98 8.53 -9.51 5.92
CA LEU A 98 7.68 -10.69 5.76
C LEU A 98 6.23 -10.31 5.43
N LEU A 99 5.65 -9.39 6.21
CA LEU A 99 4.27 -8.92 6.04
C LEU A 99 4.08 -8.14 4.74
N SER A 100 5.12 -7.49 4.21
CA SER A 100 5.06 -6.80 2.91
C SER A 100 4.99 -7.76 1.72
N LYS A 101 5.44 -9.02 1.85
CA LYS A 101 5.56 -9.96 0.71
C LYS A 101 4.28 -10.14 -0.12
N PRO A 102 3.10 -10.34 0.48
CA PRO A 102 1.86 -10.49 -0.30
C PRO A 102 1.53 -9.22 -1.10
N GLY A 103 1.74 -8.05 -0.50
CA GLY A 103 1.54 -6.76 -1.16
C GLY A 103 2.53 -6.51 -2.29
N TYR A 104 3.79 -6.90 -2.10
CA TYR A 104 4.83 -6.84 -3.13
C TYR A 104 4.48 -7.72 -4.34
N GLU A 105 4.03 -8.95 -4.09
CA GLU A 105 3.60 -9.86 -5.15
C GLU A 105 2.39 -9.31 -5.92
N LEU A 106 1.46 -8.67 -5.20
CA LEU A 106 0.31 -8.03 -5.82
C LEU A 106 0.72 -6.91 -6.77
N GLN A 107 1.66 -6.04 -6.37
CA GLN A 107 2.24 -5.01 -7.24
C GLN A 107 2.81 -5.65 -8.50
N ARG A 108 3.75 -6.59 -8.32
CA ARG A 108 4.50 -7.22 -9.40
C ARG A 108 3.62 -7.89 -10.46
N ARG A 109 2.55 -8.57 -10.04
CA ARG A 109 1.73 -9.41 -10.94
C ARG A 109 0.47 -8.74 -11.47
N LEU A 110 -0.10 -7.79 -10.74
CA LEU A 110 -1.46 -7.33 -10.99
C LEU A 110 -1.65 -5.83 -10.82
N ALA A 111 -1.12 -5.22 -9.76
CA ALA A 111 -1.43 -3.83 -9.45
C ALA A 111 -0.52 -2.83 -10.18
N THR A 112 0.61 -3.27 -10.75
CA THR A 112 1.51 -2.43 -11.55
C THR A 112 1.96 -3.13 -12.83
N SER A 113 2.04 -2.37 -13.91
CA SER A 113 2.63 -2.76 -15.19
C SER A 113 3.81 -1.85 -15.52
N GLU A 114 4.66 -2.28 -16.45
CA GLU A 114 5.77 -1.43 -16.90
C GLU A 114 5.19 -0.19 -17.60
N PRO A 115 5.57 1.03 -17.19
CA PRO A 115 5.06 2.25 -17.80
C PRO A 115 5.73 2.54 -19.14
N SER A 116 5.02 3.23 -20.04
CA SER A 116 5.65 3.83 -21.21
C SER A 116 6.44 5.09 -20.84
N PRO A 117 7.40 5.53 -21.68
CA PRO A 117 8.12 6.78 -21.48
C PRO A 117 7.19 7.99 -21.31
N GLU A 118 6.12 8.08 -22.10
CA GLU A 118 5.15 9.16 -22.02
C GLU A 118 4.38 9.14 -20.68
N GLN A 119 4.08 7.95 -20.15
CA GLN A 119 3.45 7.82 -18.84
C GLN A 119 4.40 8.23 -17.70
N LEU A 120 5.70 7.94 -17.84
CA LEU A 120 6.71 8.40 -16.90
C LEU A 120 6.84 9.92 -16.92
N GLU A 121 6.88 10.54 -18.10
CA GLU A 121 6.88 12.00 -18.24
C GLU A 121 5.68 12.65 -17.54
N VAL A 122 4.48 12.08 -17.71
CA VAL A 122 3.27 12.54 -17.01
C VAL A 122 3.41 12.38 -15.50
N ALA A 123 3.92 11.26 -15.01
CA ALA A 123 4.09 11.01 -13.59
C ALA A 123 5.13 11.95 -12.95
N GLU A 124 6.25 12.22 -13.63
CA GLU A 124 7.27 13.17 -13.20
C GLU A 124 6.75 14.62 -13.17
N ALA A 125 5.98 15.01 -14.20
CA ALA A 125 5.33 16.32 -14.23
C ALA A 125 4.32 16.48 -13.08
N ALA A 126 3.51 15.45 -12.82
CA ALA A 126 2.57 15.44 -11.71
C ALA A 126 3.29 15.51 -10.35
N LEU A 127 4.36 14.74 -10.16
CA LEU A 127 5.17 14.78 -8.95
C LEU A 127 5.78 16.16 -8.72
N THR A 128 6.35 16.77 -9.76
CA THR A 128 6.92 18.12 -9.70
C THR A 128 5.87 19.14 -9.24
N ALA A 129 4.68 19.10 -9.84
CA ALA A 129 3.58 19.99 -9.43
C ALA A 129 3.16 19.79 -7.97
N CYS A 130 3.13 18.55 -7.47
CA CYS A 130 2.85 18.27 -6.06
C CYS A 130 3.92 18.87 -5.13
N LEU A 131 5.20 18.72 -5.47
CA LEU A 131 6.31 19.26 -4.67
C LEU A 131 6.33 20.79 -4.65
N GLU A 132 6.01 21.44 -5.77
CA GLU A 132 5.87 22.90 -5.85
C GLU A 132 4.75 23.41 -4.92
N LEU A 133 3.61 22.72 -4.89
CA LEU A 133 2.50 23.05 -3.99
C LEU A 133 2.87 22.86 -2.51
N GLU A 134 3.56 21.77 -2.17
CA GLU A 134 4.04 21.53 -0.80
C GLU A 134 5.04 22.62 -0.36
N ALA A 135 5.97 23.00 -1.23
CA ALA A 135 6.92 24.07 -0.94
C ALA A 135 6.22 25.42 -0.73
N ALA A 136 5.21 25.74 -1.55
CA ALA A 136 4.40 26.94 -1.41
C ALA A 136 3.63 26.97 -0.08
N ASP A 137 2.97 25.86 0.30
CA ASP A 137 2.25 25.75 1.57
C ASP A 137 3.17 25.96 2.78
N VAL A 138 4.32 25.28 2.79
CA VAL A 138 5.36 25.41 3.83
C VAL A 138 5.86 26.85 3.94
N SER A 139 6.01 27.57 2.83
CA SER A 139 6.41 28.99 2.83
C SER A 139 5.32 29.92 3.35
N SER A 140 4.05 29.60 3.09
CA SER A 140 2.91 30.39 3.54
C SER A 140 2.64 30.24 5.04
N ASN A 141 2.87 29.06 5.61
CA ASN A 141 2.69 28.79 7.04
C ASN A 141 3.83 29.33 7.93
N GLN A 142 4.92 29.82 7.32
CA GLN A 142 6.07 30.42 8.02
C GLN A 142 6.07 31.96 8.02
N ASN A 143 5.17 32.58 7.25
CA ASN A 143 4.96 34.04 7.21
C ASN A 143 3.76 34.45 8.06
#